data_AF-A0A9K3JH70-F1
#
_entry.id   AF-A0A9K3JH70-F1
#
_cell.length_a   1.000
_cell.length_b   1.000
_cell.length_c   1.000
_cell.angle_alpha   90.00
_cell.angle_beta   90.00
_cell.angle_gamma   90.00
#
_symmetry.space_group_name_H-M   'P 1'
#
loop_
_entity.id
_entity.type
_entity.pdbx_description
1 polymer ?
#
loop_
_entity_poly.entity_id
_entity_poly.type
_entity_poly.pdbx_seq_one_letter_code
_entity_poly.pdbx_strand_id
1 'polypeptide(L)'
;METKSADVNQGMFSKRNLIPRIVLRSLYMIFCGFFAAMLPFFGDISGVVGALGFIPLDFILPMLLYNMTYKPARSSFTYWINMFIMVVFTGVCLLGSFSSIRQLVLDASKFKLFSDDVVD
;
A
#
# COMPACT_ATOMS: atom_id res chain seq x y z
N MET A 1 11.30 20.74 0.44
CA MET A 1 12.39 19.73 0.35
C MET A 1 12.70 19.37 -1.10
N GLU A 2 11.70 19.15 -1.96
CA GLU A 2 11.90 18.80 -3.37
C GLU A 2 12.61 19.88 -4.21
N THR A 3 12.30 21.16 -3.98
CA THR A 3 12.95 22.30 -4.67
C THR A 3 14.43 22.48 -4.34
N LYS A 4 14.94 21.85 -3.27
CA LYS A 4 16.38 21.85 -2.95
C LYS A 4 17.12 20.65 -3.52
N SER A 5 16.39 19.57 -3.85
CA SER A 5 16.97 18.32 -4.34
C SER A 5 17.01 18.25 -5.87
N ALA A 6 16.13 18.96 -6.57
CA ALA A 6 16.03 18.93 -8.02
C ALA A 6 15.95 20.35 -8.58
N ASP A 7 16.80 20.67 -9.56
CA ASP A 7 16.69 21.91 -10.33
C ASP A 7 15.81 21.68 -11.56
N VAL A 8 14.77 22.48 -11.71
CA VAL A 8 13.86 22.39 -12.86
C VAL A 8 14.50 22.94 -14.14
N ASN A 9 15.50 23.82 -14.02
CA ASN A 9 16.18 24.43 -15.17
C ASN A 9 17.31 23.56 -15.76
N GLN A 10 17.64 22.45 -15.11
CA GLN A 10 18.69 21.52 -15.54
C GLN A 10 18.06 20.22 -16.07
N GLY A 11 18.66 19.61 -17.08
CA GLY A 11 18.18 18.34 -17.62
C GLY A 11 18.10 17.26 -16.54
N MET A 12 17.14 16.33 -16.67
CA MET A 12 16.88 15.27 -15.67
C MET A 12 18.10 14.42 -15.31
N PHE A 13 19.06 14.27 -16.23
CA PHE A 13 20.30 13.52 -16.07
C PHE A 13 21.52 14.40 -15.71
N SER A 14 21.33 15.69 -15.45
CA SER A 14 22.39 16.56 -14.96
C SER A 14 22.88 16.07 -13.60
N LYS A 15 24.19 16.13 -13.34
CA LYS A 15 24.81 15.68 -12.08
C LYS A 15 24.11 16.28 -10.86
N ARG A 16 23.65 17.54 -10.97
CA ARG A 16 22.94 18.27 -9.91
C ARG A 16 21.59 17.66 -9.52
N ASN A 17 20.91 16.96 -10.44
CA ASN A 17 19.61 16.33 -10.20
C ASN A 17 19.74 14.81 -10.02
N LEU A 18 20.69 14.18 -10.73
CA LEU A 18 20.89 12.73 -10.72
C LEU A 18 21.48 12.22 -9.39
N ILE A 19 22.52 12.88 -8.88
CA ILE A 19 23.19 12.48 -7.63
C ILE A 19 22.21 12.47 -6.44
N PRO A 20 21.49 13.57 -6.12
CA PRO A 20 20.57 13.55 -4.99
C PRO A 20 19.41 12.58 -5.22
N ARG A 21 18.94 12.41 -6.46
CA ARG A 21 17.91 11.42 -6.79
C ARG A 21 18.35 9.98 -6.50
N ILE A 22 19.57 9.61 -6.87
CA ILE A 22 20.11 8.28 -6.58
C ILE A 22 20.29 8.10 -5.08
N VAL A 23 20.89 9.08 -4.39
CA VAL A 23 21.10 9.01 -2.94
C VAL A 23 19.78 8.84 -2.19
N LEU A 24 18.78 9.66 -2.49
CA LEU A 24 17.46 9.56 -1.86
C LEU A 24 16.77 8.23 -2.16
N ARG A 25 16.85 7.74 -3.40
CA ARG A 25 16.28 6.44 -3.78
C ARG A 25 16.96 5.27 -3.06
N SER A 26 18.29 5.26 -3.04
CA SER A 26 19.06 4.20 -2.38
C SER A 26 18.82 4.24 -0.87
N LEU A 27 18.83 5.43 -0.26
CA LEU A 27 18.59 5.57 1.18
C LEU A 27 17.17 5.13 1.56
N TYR A 28 16.16 5.51 0.77
CA TYR A 28 14.79 5.03 0.94
C TYR A 28 14.71 3.51 0.82
N MET A 29 15.33 2.92 -0.21
CA MET A 29 15.27 1.48 -0.44
C MET A 29 16.01 0.68 0.65
N ILE A 30 17.17 1.17 1.11
CA ILE A 30 17.90 0.57 2.25
C ILE A 30 17.05 0.62 3.51
N PHE A 31 16.40 1.75 3.79
CA PHE A 31 15.51 1.90 4.93
C PHE A 31 14.34 0.91 4.86
N CYS A 32 13.62 0.85 3.73
CA CYS A 32 12.55 -0.12 3.54
C CYS A 32 13.04 -1.58 3.68
N GLY A 33 14.19 -1.90 3.08
CA GLY A 33 14.80 -3.22 3.16
C GLY A 33 15.20 -3.62 4.58
N PHE A 34 15.71 -2.66 5.37
CA PHE A 34 16.05 -2.88 6.78
C PHE A 34 14.81 -3.26 7.60
N PHE A 35 13.69 -2.53 7.47
CA PHE A 35 12.45 -2.88 8.16
C PHE A 35 11.86 -4.21 7.67
N ALA A 36 11.95 -4.48 6.38
CA ALA A 36 11.50 -5.76 5.81
C ALA A 36 12.32 -6.95 6.34
N ALA A 37 13.62 -6.79 6.53
CA ALA A 37 14.48 -7.83 7.10
C ALA A 37 14.31 -7.99 8.63
N MET A 38 13.94 -6.91 9.33
CA MET A 38 13.76 -6.89 10.78
C MET A 38 12.42 -7.49 11.23
N LEU A 39 11.38 -7.43 10.40
CA LEU A 39 10.03 -7.90 10.72
C LEU A 39 9.69 -9.15 9.91
N PRO A 40 9.73 -10.37 10.50
CA PRO A 40 9.43 -11.60 9.79
C PRO A 40 7.97 -11.68 9.30
N PHE A 41 7.09 -10.82 9.83
CA PHE A 41 5.67 -10.71 9.49
C PHE A 41 5.35 -9.55 8.53
N PHE A 42 6.34 -9.08 7.75
CA PHE A 42 6.11 -8.03 6.74
C PHE A 42 4.98 -8.38 5.75
N GLY A 43 4.79 -9.66 5.47
CA GLY A 43 3.67 -10.17 4.67
C GLY A 43 2.32 -9.77 5.23
N ASP A 44 2.09 -9.91 6.54
CA ASP A 44 0.82 -9.57 7.18
C ASP A 44 0.59 -8.05 7.19
N ILE A 45 1.64 -7.26 7.41
CA ILE A 45 1.59 -5.79 7.29
C ILE A 45 1.16 -5.41 5.87
N SER A 46 1.79 -6.02 4.86
CA SER A 46 1.45 -5.74 3.46
C SER A 46 0.02 -6.17 3.12
N GLY A 47 -0.47 -7.24 3.75
CA GLY A 47 -1.86 -7.69 3.64
C GLY A 47 -2.85 -6.68 4.22
N VAL A 48 -2.57 -6.10 5.40
CA VAL A 48 -3.41 -5.03 5.99
C VAL A 48 -3.43 -3.80 5.09
N VAL A 49 -2.26 -3.37 4.60
CA VAL A 49 -2.14 -2.22 3.69
C VAL A 49 -2.89 -2.48 2.38
N GLY A 50 -2.81 -3.69 1.83
CA GLY A 50 -3.54 -4.04 0.62
C GLY A 50 -5.04 -4.08 0.82
N ALA A 51 -5.50 -4.66 1.93
CA ALA A 51 -6.92 -4.75 2.22
C ALA A 51 -7.56 -3.38 2.46
N LEU A 52 -6.95 -2.52 3.28
CA LEU A 52 -7.49 -1.20 3.64
C LEU A 52 -7.13 -0.10 2.65
N GLY A 53 -6.02 -0.23 1.93
CA GLY A 53 -5.52 0.78 1.00
C GLY A 53 -5.86 0.45 -0.44
N PHE A 54 -5.28 -0.62 -0.98
CA PHE A 54 -5.38 -0.92 -2.42
C PHE A 54 -6.80 -1.32 -2.83
N ILE A 55 -7.50 -2.15 -2.06
CA ILE A 55 -8.85 -2.59 -2.44
C ILE A 55 -9.84 -1.41 -2.61
N PRO A 56 -10.00 -0.51 -1.63
CA PRO A 56 -10.89 0.63 -1.79
C PRO A 56 -10.39 1.62 -2.86
N LEU A 57 -9.08 1.83 -2.95
CA LEU A 57 -8.52 2.79 -3.91
C LEU A 57 -8.64 2.31 -5.36
N ASP A 58 -8.45 1.01 -5.63
CA ASP A 58 -8.38 0.48 -6.99
C ASP A 58 -9.73 -0.08 -7.48
N PHE A 59 -10.58 -0.61 -6.59
CA PHE A 59 -11.85 -1.22 -6.99
C PHE A 59 -13.07 -0.38 -6.63
N ILE A 60 -13.08 0.28 -5.48
CA ILE A 60 -14.27 1.02 -5.01
C ILE A 60 -14.26 2.45 -5.55
N LEU A 61 -13.13 3.15 -5.44
CA LEU A 61 -13.00 4.55 -5.82
C LEU A 61 -13.32 4.82 -7.31
N PRO A 62 -12.77 4.09 -8.30
CA PRO A 62 -13.11 4.37 -9.70
C PRO A 62 -14.59 4.13 -10.01
N MET A 63 -15.22 3.14 -9.38
CA MET A 63 -16.66 2.87 -9.55
C MET A 63 -17.51 3.97 -8.92
N LEU A 64 -17.09 4.48 -7.76
CA LEU A 64 -17.72 5.62 -7.10
C LEU A 64 -17.59 6.89 -7.96
N LEU A 65 -16.38 7.18 -8.45
CA LEU A 65 -16.11 8.34 -9.31
C LEU A 65 -16.86 8.27 -10.63
N TYR A 66 -16.97 7.08 -11.24
CA TYR A 66 -17.75 6.86 -12.45
C TYR A 66 -19.23 7.18 -12.20
N ASN A 67 -19.81 6.63 -11.13
CA ASN A 67 -21.21 6.87 -10.79
C ASN A 67 -21.49 8.35 -10.45
N MET A 68 -20.53 9.06 -9.84
CA MET A 68 -20.65 10.49 -9.52
C MET A 68 -20.54 11.39 -10.76
N THR A 69 -19.66 11.04 -11.70
CA THR A 69 -19.38 11.84 -12.90
C THR A 69 -20.46 11.66 -13.97
N TYR A 70 -20.77 10.41 -14.32
CA TYR A 70 -21.67 10.10 -15.43
C TYR A 70 -23.14 9.99 -15.03
N LYS A 71 -23.44 9.90 -13.72
CA LYS A 71 -24.79 9.74 -13.16
C LYS A 71 -25.67 8.80 -14.00
N PRO A 72 -25.22 7.56 -14.27
CA PRO A 72 -25.97 6.64 -15.11
C PRO A 72 -27.36 6.41 -14.52
N ALA A 73 -28.37 6.27 -15.38
CA ALA A 73 -29.72 5.97 -14.95
C ALA A 73 -29.72 4.69 -14.09
N ARG A 74 -30.51 4.66 -13.00
CA ARG A 74 -30.53 3.52 -12.06
C ARG A 74 -31.01 2.19 -12.67
N SER A 75 -31.64 2.26 -13.84
CA SER A 75 -32.05 1.09 -14.63
C SER A 75 -30.93 0.57 -15.56
N SER A 76 -29.81 1.29 -15.68
CA SER A 76 -28.71 0.91 -16.56
C SER A 76 -27.95 -0.27 -15.98
N PHE A 77 -27.65 -1.26 -16.82
CA PHE A 77 -26.84 -2.42 -16.49
C PHE A 77 -25.47 -2.02 -15.92
N THR A 78 -24.86 -0.95 -16.44
CA THR A 78 -23.58 -0.40 -15.97
C THR A 78 -23.64 0.07 -14.52
N TYR A 79 -24.76 0.67 -14.08
CA TYR A 79 -24.93 1.10 -12.68
C TYR A 79 -24.97 -0.10 -11.73
N TRP A 80 -25.65 -1.17 -12.13
CA TRP A 80 -25.76 -2.40 -11.34
C TRP A 80 -24.42 -3.12 -11.21
N ILE A 81 -23.64 -3.20 -12.30
CA ILE A 81 -22.27 -3.75 -12.26
C ILE A 81 -21.38 -2.93 -11.32
N ASN A 82 -21.36 -1.61 -11.47
CA ASN A 82 -20.55 -0.75 -10.60
C ASN A 82 -20.95 -0.89 -9.13
N MET A 83 -22.26 -0.98 -8.85
CA MET A 83 -22.77 -1.20 -7.50
C MET A 83 -22.35 -2.57 -6.95
N PHE A 84 -22.44 -3.62 -7.76
CA PHE A 84 -22.01 -4.96 -7.38
C PHE A 84 -20.52 -5.01 -7.04
N ILE A 85 -19.66 -4.42 -7.88
CA ILE A 85 -18.22 -4.32 -7.64
C ILE A 85 -17.96 -3.59 -6.31
N MET A 86 -18.57 -2.42 -6.09
CA MET A 86 -18.39 -1.69 -4.83
C MET A 86 -18.76 -2.52 -3.60
N VAL A 87 -19.90 -3.21 -3.62
CA VAL A 87 -20.37 -4.01 -2.47
C VAL A 87 -19.47 -5.22 -2.23
N VAL A 88 -19.13 -5.97 -3.28
CA VAL A 88 -18.27 -7.17 -3.17
C VAL A 88 -16.90 -6.79 -2.65
N PHE A 89 -16.24 -5.81 -3.25
CA PHE A 89 -14.91 -5.40 -2.82
C PHE A 89 -14.90 -4.72 -1.45
N THR A 90 -16.00 -4.10 -1.01
CA THR A 90 -16.15 -3.68 0.39
C THR A 90 -16.14 -4.88 1.33
N GLY A 91 -16.86 -5.96 0.98
CA GLY A 91 -16.82 -7.22 1.74
C GLY A 91 -15.42 -7.82 1.79
N VAL A 92 -14.73 -7.89 0.65
CA VAL A 92 -13.34 -8.39 0.57
C VAL A 92 -12.39 -7.51 1.39
N CYS A 93 -12.55 -6.19 1.35
CA CYS A 93 -11.78 -5.24 2.18
C CYS A 93 -11.94 -5.56 3.66
N LEU A 94 -13.18 -5.74 4.16
CA LEU A 94 -13.44 -6.04 5.56
C LEU A 94 -12.86 -7.40 5.99
N LEU A 95 -13.12 -8.45 5.20
CA LEU A 95 -12.63 -9.79 5.49
C LEU A 95 -11.10 -9.87 5.42
N GLY A 96 -10.50 -9.27 4.40
CA GLY A 96 -9.05 -9.20 4.23
C GLY A 96 -8.39 -8.44 5.37
N SER A 97 -8.96 -7.29 5.76
CA SER A 97 -8.46 -6.50 6.89
C SER A 97 -8.51 -7.29 8.19
N PHE A 98 -9.65 -7.95 8.47
CA PHE A 98 -9.79 -8.79 9.65
C PHE A 98 -8.79 -9.93 9.68
N SER A 99 -8.62 -10.64 8.55
CA SER A 99 -7.69 -11.76 8.43
C SER A 99 -6.24 -11.32 8.66
N SER A 100 -5.79 -10.28 7.97
CA SER A 100 -4.41 -9.79 8.07
C SER A 100 -4.12 -9.15 9.42
N ILE A 101 -5.06 -8.40 10.02
CA ILE A 101 -4.87 -7.84 11.37
C ILE A 101 -4.76 -8.97 12.41
N ARG A 102 -5.61 -9.98 12.33
CA ARG A 102 -5.55 -11.13 13.26
C ARG A 102 -4.18 -11.81 13.18
N GLN A 103 -3.69 -12.06 11.97
CA GLN A 103 -2.41 -12.73 11.77
C GLN A 103 -1.24 -11.85 12.26
N LEU A 104 -1.28 -10.56 11.92
CA LEU A 104 -0.33 -9.57 12.40
C LEU A 104 -0.24 -9.52 13.93
N VAL A 105 -1.37 -9.54 14.65
CA VAL A 105 -1.37 -9.53 16.13
C VAL A 105 -0.79 -10.83 16.70
N LEU A 106 -1.11 -11.99 16.11
CA LEU A 106 -0.58 -13.28 16.56
C LEU A 106 0.94 -13.37 16.35
N ASP A 107 1.43 -12.90 15.20
CA ASP A 107 2.85 -12.96 14.88
C ASP A 107 3.65 -11.89 15.64
N ALA A 108 3.09 -10.69 15.83
CA ALA A 108 3.67 -9.67 16.69
C ALA A 108 3.74 -10.10 18.17
N SER A 109 2.75 -10.87 18.66
CA SER A 109 2.76 -11.39 20.03
C SER A 109 3.80 -12.50 20.27
N LYS A 110 4.20 -13.22 19.21
CA LYS A 110 5.26 -14.24 19.27
C LYS A 110 6.65 -13.66 19.02
N PHE A 111 6.71 -12.46 18.47
CA PHE A 111 7.94 -11.82 18.09
C PHE A 111 8.69 -11.30 19.33
N LYS A 112 9.73 -12.03 19.73
CA LYS A 112 10.81 -11.50 20.57
C LYS A 112 11.95 -11.05 19.67
N LEU A 113 12.21 -9.75 19.66
CA LEU A 113 13.41 -9.17 19.04
C LEU A 113 14.64 -9.75 19.75
N PHE A 114 15.36 -10.65 19.08
CA PHE A 114 16.56 -11.33 19.61
C PHE A 114 16.29 -12.25 20.81
N SER A 115 15.38 -13.23 20.69
CA SER A 115 15.33 -14.33 21.67
C SER A 115 16.51 -15.29 21.41
N ASP A 116 17.43 -15.31 22.37
CA ASP A 116 18.65 -16.13 22.40
C ASP A 116 18.32 -17.53 22.95
N ASP A 117 17.42 -18.26 22.28
CA ASP A 117 17.12 -19.64 22.68
C ASP A 117 18.23 -20.55 22.12
N VAL A 118 19.43 -20.42 22.71
CA VAL A 118 20.46 -21.46 22.71
C VAL A 118 19.85 -22.64 23.46
N VAL A 119 19.25 -23.56 22.71
CA VAL A 119 18.90 -24.88 23.19
C VAL A 119 20.23 -25.62 23.36
N ASP A 120 20.68 -25.77 24.61
CA ASP A 120 21.70 -26.77 24.99
C ASP A 120 21.26 -28.19 24.59
#